data_AF-S5ZMK0-F1
#
_entry.id   AF-S5ZMK0-F1
#
_cell.length_a   1.000
_cell.length_b   1.000
_cell.length_c   1.000
_cell.angle_alpha   90.00
_cell.angle_beta   90.00
_cell.angle_gamma   90.00
#
_symmetry.space_group_name_H-M   'P 1'
#
loop_
_entity.id
_entity.type
_entity.pdbx_description
1 polymer ?
#
loop_
_entity_poly.entity_id
_entity_poly.type
_entity_poly.pdbx_seq_one_letter_code
_entity_poly.pdbx_strand_id
1 'polypeptide(L)'
;MNIQTVEKDFMKTPYKNTEKLLCAFKEFYNDTKTDRKKLSDSSYDNFRKAITLQDLFLLNLPAGILSSILDIAIYKAIKDEDFETSLNGFVLYARLDFYNRIPYQIRDWVALNSFISSDTQLLEKVYCNISYDETEIDEAFYLFKNLLRAIIVHNDEWKNKALDYYHKNISLVRSKSDTALINCLKSIAEKDNNGFCKNFAEAINLSSKTQWLKTVYNRPALFKYCNPFVLGIANLALAENINCPETEEDLIFKLTRAKKEYNPQPFMLFDNELIFLNEILYTDFVSSSKIISDRIINTRAGTILKNY
;
A
#
# COMPACT_ATOMS: atom_id res chain seq x y z
N MET A 1 14.51 -2.52 20.00
CA MET A 1 13.68 -3.58 19.39
C MET A 1 14.26 -4.95 19.74
N ASN A 2 13.46 -5.96 20.15
CA ASN A 2 13.98 -7.29 20.51
C ASN A 2 13.88 -8.27 19.32
N ILE A 3 15.03 -8.60 18.72
CA ILE A 3 15.18 -9.52 17.60
C ILE A 3 14.53 -10.90 17.84
N GLN A 4 14.50 -11.38 19.09
CA GLN A 4 13.90 -12.68 19.45
C GLN A 4 12.40 -12.74 19.14
N THR A 5 11.72 -11.58 19.17
CA THR A 5 10.28 -11.52 18.90
C THR A 5 10.02 -11.58 17.38
N VAL A 6 10.84 -10.86 16.61
CA VAL A 6 10.83 -10.87 15.13
C VAL A 6 11.13 -12.29 14.63
N GLU A 7 12.15 -12.94 15.19
CA GLU A 7 12.49 -14.33 14.90
C GLU A 7 11.33 -15.28 15.17
N LYS A 8 10.66 -15.16 16.32
CA LYS A 8 9.51 -16.00 16.64
C LYS A 8 8.37 -15.86 15.62
N ASP A 9 8.10 -14.66 15.14
CA ASP A 9 7.03 -14.42 14.18
C ASP A 9 7.44 -14.86 12.76
N PHE A 10 8.67 -14.56 12.34
CA PHE A 10 9.27 -15.11 11.11
C PHE A 10 9.26 -16.63 11.09
N MET A 11 9.48 -17.28 12.24
CA MET A 11 9.43 -18.75 12.37
C MET A 11 8.02 -19.34 12.20
N LYS A 12 6.95 -18.54 12.16
CA LYS A 12 5.60 -18.99 11.81
C LYS A 12 5.25 -18.79 10.34
N THR A 13 6.00 -17.97 9.62
CA THR A 13 5.78 -17.69 8.19
C THR A 13 5.88 -18.96 7.34
N PRO A 14 4.96 -19.24 6.40
CA PRO A 14 4.99 -20.50 5.64
C PRO A 14 6.22 -20.61 4.73
N TYR A 15 6.74 -19.50 4.21
CA TYR A 15 7.93 -19.49 3.35
C TYR A 15 9.05 -18.64 3.99
N LYS A 16 10.23 -19.24 4.18
CA LYS A 16 11.32 -18.65 4.98
C LYS A 16 12.35 -17.85 4.19
N ASN A 17 12.35 -17.95 2.88
CA ASN A 17 13.35 -17.27 2.06
C ASN A 17 12.78 -17.08 0.65
N THR A 18 13.52 -16.34 -0.16
CA THR A 18 13.14 -16.09 -1.55
C THR A 18 12.94 -17.40 -2.32
N GLU A 19 13.87 -18.35 -2.26
CA GLU A 19 13.78 -19.61 -3.00
C GLU A 19 12.46 -20.35 -2.75
N LYS A 20 12.06 -20.51 -1.48
CA LYS A 20 10.80 -21.13 -1.09
C LYS A 20 9.58 -20.33 -1.57
N LEU A 21 9.66 -19.00 -1.55
CA LEU A 21 8.63 -18.15 -2.16
C LEU A 21 8.53 -18.41 -3.66
N LEU A 22 9.65 -18.53 -4.38
CA LEU A 22 9.65 -18.80 -5.83
C LEU A 22 8.96 -20.13 -6.13
N CYS A 23 9.29 -21.19 -5.40
CA CYS A 23 8.65 -22.49 -5.56
C CYS A 23 7.14 -22.41 -5.34
N ALA A 24 6.70 -21.74 -4.27
CA ALA A 24 5.29 -21.57 -3.96
C ALA A 24 4.53 -20.79 -5.04
N PHE A 25 5.13 -19.73 -5.59
CA PHE A 25 4.55 -18.98 -6.71
C PHE A 25 4.38 -19.85 -7.95
N LYS A 26 5.37 -20.70 -8.27
CA LYS A 26 5.31 -21.61 -9.44
C LYS A 26 4.23 -22.67 -9.28
N GLU A 27 4.17 -23.29 -8.11
CA GLU A 27 3.13 -24.29 -7.78
C GLU A 27 1.75 -23.68 -7.95
N PHE A 28 1.51 -22.53 -7.32
CA PHE A 28 0.22 -21.86 -7.39
C PHE A 28 -0.16 -21.41 -8.81
N TYR A 29 0.82 -20.96 -9.61
CA TYR A 29 0.60 -20.63 -11.01
C TYR A 29 0.18 -21.84 -11.85
N ASN A 30 0.84 -22.99 -11.64
CA ASN A 30 0.50 -24.23 -12.32
C ASN A 30 -0.91 -24.74 -11.95
N ASP A 31 -1.30 -24.59 -10.69
CA ASP A 31 -2.65 -24.90 -10.23
C ASP A 31 -3.68 -23.99 -10.90
N THR A 32 -3.42 -22.68 -10.92
CA THR A 32 -4.28 -21.69 -11.60
C THR A 32 -4.43 -22.01 -13.09
N LYS A 33 -3.35 -22.42 -13.76
CA LYS A 33 -3.38 -22.84 -15.17
C LYS A 33 -4.28 -24.05 -15.39
N THR A 34 -4.27 -24.99 -14.46
CA THR A 34 -5.14 -26.17 -14.48
C THR A 34 -6.60 -25.78 -14.29
N ASP A 35 -6.89 -24.91 -13.32
CA ASP A 35 -8.25 -24.43 -13.07
C ASP A 35 -8.80 -23.58 -14.21
N ARG A 36 -7.97 -22.75 -14.85
CA ARG A 36 -8.35 -21.98 -16.02
C ARG A 36 -8.76 -22.85 -17.20
N LYS A 37 -8.08 -23.98 -17.41
CA LYS A 37 -8.43 -24.98 -18.44
C LYS A 37 -9.79 -25.61 -18.15
N LYS A 38 -10.04 -26.03 -16.91
CA LYS A 38 -11.36 -26.56 -16.51
C LYS A 38 -12.48 -25.56 -16.78
N LEU A 39 -12.23 -24.27 -16.55
CA LEU A 39 -13.20 -23.20 -16.83
C LEU A 39 -13.43 -22.98 -18.34
N SER A 40 -12.39 -23.06 -19.18
CA SER A 40 -12.55 -22.93 -20.64
C SER A 40 -13.29 -24.10 -21.28
N ASP A 41 -13.18 -25.28 -20.69
CA ASP A 41 -13.78 -26.52 -21.19
C ASP A 41 -15.26 -26.66 -20.80
N SER A 42 -15.77 -25.78 -19.92
CA SER A 42 -17.19 -25.71 -19.57
C SER A 42 -18.00 -24.86 -20.56
N SER A 43 -19.23 -25.27 -20.86
CA SER A 43 -20.11 -24.59 -21.84
C SER A 43 -20.71 -23.26 -21.33
N TYR A 44 -20.26 -22.74 -20.19
CA TYR A 44 -20.86 -21.58 -19.52
C TYR A 44 -20.06 -20.28 -19.71
N ASP A 45 -20.80 -19.23 -20.08
CA ASP A 45 -20.49 -17.79 -20.11
C ASP A 45 -19.19 -17.30 -20.78
N ASN A 46 -19.37 -16.53 -21.87
CA ASN A 46 -18.34 -15.73 -22.53
C ASN A 46 -17.58 -14.79 -21.56
N PHE A 47 -18.23 -14.38 -20.47
CA PHE A 47 -17.60 -13.57 -19.41
C PHE A 47 -16.46 -14.31 -18.69
N ARG A 48 -16.61 -15.60 -18.38
CA ARG A 48 -15.56 -16.38 -17.73
C ARG A 48 -14.39 -16.70 -18.67
N LYS A 49 -14.64 -16.72 -19.99
CA LYS A 49 -13.58 -16.82 -21.00
C LYS A 49 -12.77 -15.52 -21.14
N ALA A 50 -13.33 -14.38 -20.76
CA ALA A 50 -12.63 -13.09 -20.80
C ALA A 50 -11.60 -12.91 -19.67
N ILE A 51 -11.72 -13.68 -18.57
CA ILE A 51 -10.73 -13.68 -17.49
C ILE A 51 -9.45 -14.38 -18.00
N THR A 52 -8.33 -13.67 -17.99
CA THR A 52 -7.04 -14.23 -18.41
C THR A 52 -6.47 -15.16 -17.35
N LEU A 53 -5.46 -15.95 -17.70
CA LEU A 53 -4.73 -16.74 -16.70
C LEU A 53 -4.04 -15.83 -15.67
N GLN A 54 -3.53 -14.67 -16.12
CA GLN A 54 -2.93 -13.67 -15.25
C GLN A 54 -3.94 -13.12 -14.24
N ASP A 55 -5.13 -12.73 -14.69
CA ASP A 55 -6.20 -12.22 -13.82
C ASP A 55 -6.58 -13.25 -12.76
N LEU A 56 -6.77 -14.50 -13.17
CA LEU A 56 -7.14 -15.58 -12.27
C LEU A 56 -6.04 -15.86 -11.23
N PHE A 57 -4.77 -15.78 -11.63
CA PHE A 57 -3.64 -15.96 -10.72
C PHE A 57 -3.56 -14.84 -9.69
N LEU A 58 -3.63 -13.57 -10.13
CA LEU A 58 -3.50 -12.43 -9.24
C LEU A 58 -4.67 -12.31 -8.25
N LEU A 59 -5.91 -12.54 -8.72
CA LEU A 59 -7.12 -12.49 -7.88
C LEU A 59 -7.16 -13.60 -6.83
N ASN A 60 -6.48 -14.71 -7.06
CA ASN A 60 -6.50 -15.87 -6.15
C ASN A 60 -5.19 -16.07 -5.39
N LEU A 61 -4.24 -15.14 -5.48
CA LEU A 61 -2.92 -15.31 -4.86
C LEU A 61 -3.07 -15.59 -3.36
N PRO A 62 -2.52 -16.71 -2.84
CA PRO A 62 -2.71 -17.12 -1.46
C PRO A 62 -2.21 -16.08 -0.47
N ALA A 63 -3.01 -15.82 0.58
CA ALA A 63 -2.66 -14.85 1.61
C ALA A 63 -1.30 -15.15 2.27
N GLY A 64 -0.96 -16.43 2.44
CA GLY A 64 0.32 -16.88 3.02
C GLY A 64 1.56 -16.54 2.17
N ILE A 65 1.44 -16.54 0.84
CA ILE A 65 2.54 -16.12 -0.05
C ILE A 65 2.80 -14.62 0.12
N LEU A 66 1.73 -13.82 0.04
CA LEU A 66 1.82 -12.37 0.22
C LEU A 66 2.37 -11.97 1.60
N SER A 67 1.98 -12.66 2.68
CA SER A 67 2.45 -12.29 4.02
C SER A 67 3.92 -12.66 4.21
N SER A 68 4.36 -13.74 3.59
CA SER A 68 5.75 -14.20 3.67
C SER A 68 6.74 -13.24 3.02
N ILE A 69 6.36 -12.55 1.93
CA ILE A 69 7.19 -11.50 1.32
C ILE A 69 7.55 -10.43 2.36
N LEU A 70 6.56 -9.95 3.11
CA LEU A 70 6.74 -8.92 4.12
C LEU A 70 7.52 -9.42 5.34
N ASP A 71 7.21 -10.62 5.82
CA ASP A 71 7.89 -11.19 6.99
C ASP A 71 9.39 -11.36 6.71
N ILE A 72 9.76 -11.82 5.51
CA ILE A 72 11.16 -11.92 5.06
C ILE A 72 11.80 -10.52 4.98
N ALA A 73 11.09 -9.54 4.41
CA ALA A 73 11.58 -8.17 4.28
C ALA A 73 11.89 -7.54 5.65
N ILE A 74 10.99 -7.68 6.62
CA ILE A 74 11.17 -7.17 7.99
C ILE A 74 12.32 -7.92 8.67
N TYR A 75 12.38 -9.25 8.54
CA TYR A 75 13.43 -10.05 9.15
C TYR A 75 14.82 -9.64 8.67
N LYS A 76 15.01 -9.49 7.35
CA LYS A 76 16.28 -9.08 6.75
C LYS A 76 16.72 -7.69 7.16
N ALA A 77 15.81 -6.71 7.22
CA ALA A 77 16.13 -5.36 7.71
C ALA A 77 16.66 -5.37 9.15
N ILE A 78 16.11 -6.24 10.00
CA ILE A 78 16.41 -6.25 11.43
C ILE A 78 17.65 -7.07 11.74
N LYS A 79 17.77 -8.24 11.12
CA LYS A 79 18.84 -9.20 11.42
C LYS A 79 20.10 -8.92 10.62
N ASP A 80 19.93 -8.62 9.33
CA ASP A 80 21.02 -8.54 8.36
C ASP A 80 21.31 -7.09 7.94
N GLU A 81 20.56 -6.11 8.45
CA GLU A 81 20.60 -4.68 8.06
C GLU A 81 20.47 -4.46 6.53
N ASP A 82 19.80 -5.38 5.85
CA ASP A 82 19.61 -5.41 4.39
C ASP A 82 18.38 -4.58 3.97
N PHE A 83 18.50 -3.25 4.06
CA PHE A 83 17.42 -2.30 3.76
C PHE A 83 16.98 -2.31 2.29
N GLU A 84 17.89 -2.63 1.36
CA GLU A 84 17.57 -2.77 -0.06
C GLU A 84 16.59 -3.91 -0.31
N THR A 85 16.88 -5.12 0.21
CA THR A 85 15.95 -6.24 0.09
C THR A 85 14.64 -5.95 0.79
N SER A 86 14.66 -5.25 1.92
CA SER A 86 13.43 -4.84 2.61
C SER A 86 12.57 -3.91 1.75
N LEU A 87 13.16 -2.90 1.12
CA LEU A 87 12.46 -2.01 0.20
C LEU A 87 11.88 -2.79 -0.99
N ASN A 88 12.64 -3.70 -1.59
CA ASN A 88 12.15 -4.59 -2.65
C ASN A 88 10.98 -5.47 -2.22
N GLY A 89 11.02 -6.01 -1.00
CA GLY A 89 9.93 -6.77 -0.43
C GLY A 89 8.67 -5.93 -0.24
N PHE A 90 8.80 -4.68 0.24
CA PHE A 90 7.67 -3.75 0.35
C PHE A 90 7.09 -3.39 -1.02
N VAL A 91 7.93 -3.12 -2.03
CA VAL A 91 7.51 -2.84 -3.42
C VAL A 91 6.68 -4.00 -3.96
N LEU A 92 7.23 -5.21 -3.91
CA LEU A 92 6.60 -6.41 -4.44
C LEU A 92 5.28 -6.70 -3.72
N TYR A 93 5.25 -6.59 -2.40
CA TYR A 93 4.04 -6.76 -1.61
C TYR A 93 2.95 -5.75 -2.00
N ALA A 94 3.28 -4.46 -2.07
CA ALA A 94 2.30 -3.40 -2.37
C ALA A 94 1.61 -3.62 -3.73
N ARG A 95 2.40 -4.01 -4.74
CA ARG A 95 1.90 -4.29 -6.08
C ARG A 95 0.99 -5.51 -6.11
N LEU A 96 1.43 -6.62 -5.53
CA LEU A 96 0.63 -7.84 -5.52
C LEU A 96 -0.64 -7.71 -4.68
N ASP A 97 -0.59 -6.97 -3.56
CA ASP A 97 -1.77 -6.70 -2.73
C ASP A 97 -2.80 -5.82 -3.48
N PHE A 98 -2.33 -4.81 -4.25
CA PHE A 98 -3.20 -4.01 -5.11
C PHE A 98 -3.94 -4.86 -6.15
N TYR A 99 -3.22 -5.75 -6.85
CA TYR A 99 -3.82 -6.62 -7.87
C TYR A 99 -4.73 -7.70 -7.27
N ASN A 100 -4.42 -8.21 -6.08
CA ASN A 100 -5.25 -9.22 -5.40
C ASN A 100 -6.58 -8.63 -4.90
N ARG A 101 -6.62 -7.35 -4.49
CA ARG A 101 -7.73 -6.79 -3.70
C ARG A 101 -8.51 -5.66 -4.39
N ILE A 102 -8.91 -5.85 -5.64
CA ILE A 102 -9.84 -4.94 -6.34
C ILE A 102 -11.26 -5.09 -5.75
N PRO A 103 -11.51 -4.70 -4.48
CA PRO A 103 -12.53 -3.68 -4.23
C PRO A 103 -12.14 -2.73 -3.08
N TYR A 104 -11.87 -1.46 -3.43
CA TYR A 104 -11.88 -0.18 -2.67
C TYR A 104 -11.40 -0.05 -1.21
N GLN A 105 -11.49 -1.08 -0.35
CA GLN A 105 -11.38 -0.99 1.10
C GLN A 105 -9.93 -0.87 1.63
N ILE A 106 -8.91 -1.04 0.77
CA ILE A 106 -7.49 -1.08 1.20
C ILE A 106 -6.60 -0.14 0.35
N ARG A 107 -7.20 0.76 -0.44
CA ARG A 107 -6.46 1.70 -1.29
C ARG A 107 -5.50 2.59 -0.49
N ASP A 108 -5.94 3.07 0.66
CA ASP A 108 -5.15 3.98 1.49
C ASP A 108 -3.86 3.32 2.06
N TRP A 109 -3.91 2.02 2.29
CA TRP A 109 -2.74 1.21 2.67
C TRP A 109 -1.76 1.00 1.51
N VAL A 110 -2.28 0.63 0.34
CA VAL A 110 -1.47 0.46 -0.87
C VAL A 110 -0.74 1.76 -1.19
N ALA A 111 -1.41 2.92 -1.04
CA ALA A 111 -0.79 4.21 -1.21
C ALA A 111 0.36 4.47 -0.21
N LEU A 112 0.15 4.18 1.07
CA LEU A 112 1.21 4.37 2.07
C LEU A 112 2.40 3.45 1.82
N ASN A 113 2.17 2.19 1.45
CA ASN A 113 3.26 1.31 1.02
C ASN A 113 3.94 1.81 -0.27
N SER A 114 3.19 2.45 -1.17
CA SER A 114 3.76 3.10 -2.36
C SER A 114 4.68 4.27 -1.97
N PHE A 115 4.36 5.01 -0.89
CA PHE A 115 5.28 6.03 -0.35
C PHE A 115 6.55 5.44 0.23
N ILE A 116 6.46 4.27 0.88
CA ILE A 116 7.62 3.54 1.39
C ILE A 116 8.56 3.13 0.25
N SER A 117 7.99 2.64 -0.85
CA SER A 117 8.73 2.16 -2.01
C SER A 117 9.07 3.21 -3.07
N SER A 118 8.53 4.44 -2.97
CA SER A 118 8.57 5.47 -4.03
C SER A 118 7.86 5.08 -5.33
N ASP A 119 6.83 4.25 -5.25
CA ASP A 119 6.13 3.76 -6.43
C ASP A 119 5.06 4.73 -6.92
N THR A 120 5.48 5.78 -7.66
CA THR A 120 4.61 6.87 -8.12
C THR A 120 3.49 6.40 -9.05
N GLN A 121 3.75 5.41 -9.90
CA GLN A 121 2.75 4.88 -10.82
C GLN A 121 1.68 4.05 -10.11
N LEU A 122 2.04 3.31 -9.05
CA LEU A 122 1.05 2.63 -8.22
C LEU A 122 0.24 3.66 -7.44
N LEU A 123 0.91 4.66 -6.87
CA LEU A 123 0.30 5.76 -6.15
C LEU A 123 -0.77 6.49 -6.99
N GLU A 124 -0.46 6.81 -8.25
CA GLU A 124 -1.40 7.44 -9.21
C GLU A 124 -2.61 6.55 -9.53
N LYS A 125 -2.43 5.22 -9.61
CA LYS A 125 -3.52 4.28 -9.92
C LYS A 125 -4.47 4.03 -8.75
N VAL A 126 -4.00 4.23 -7.52
CA VAL A 126 -4.76 3.93 -6.30
C VAL A 126 -5.92 4.92 -6.08
N TYR A 127 -5.75 6.19 -6.47
CA TYR A 127 -6.74 7.23 -6.19
C TYR A 127 -7.31 7.87 -7.45
N CYS A 128 -8.64 7.90 -7.51
CA CYS A 128 -9.35 8.55 -8.60
C CYS A 128 -10.40 9.55 -8.15
N ASN A 129 -10.85 9.55 -6.88
CA ASN A 129 -11.77 10.54 -6.28
C ASN A 129 -11.78 10.48 -4.73
N ILE A 130 -12.18 11.58 -4.08
CA ILE A 130 -12.55 11.60 -2.66
C ILE A 130 -14.04 11.30 -2.52
N SER A 131 -14.40 10.41 -1.59
CA SER A 131 -15.79 10.11 -1.24
C SER A 131 -16.06 10.52 0.20
N TYR A 132 -16.98 11.45 0.40
CA TYR A 132 -17.53 11.80 1.71
C TYR A 132 -18.84 11.00 1.87
N ASP A 133 -18.74 9.68 1.92
CA ASP A 133 -19.91 8.84 2.13
C ASP A 133 -20.22 8.84 3.64
N GLU A 134 -21.44 9.13 4.05
CA GLU A 134 -21.80 9.24 5.48
C GLU A 134 -22.18 7.88 6.09
N THR A 135 -21.97 6.80 5.34
CA THR A 135 -22.48 5.45 5.65
C THR A 135 -21.47 4.52 6.33
N GLU A 136 -20.16 4.85 6.40
CA GLU A 136 -19.20 4.06 7.20
C GLU A 136 -19.15 4.57 8.65
N ILE A 137 -19.00 3.65 9.60
CA ILE A 137 -19.23 3.91 11.03
C ILE A 137 -18.01 4.56 11.73
N ASP A 138 -16.84 4.63 11.08
CA ASP A 138 -15.57 5.03 11.70
C ASP A 138 -15.08 6.42 11.25
N GLU A 139 -15.32 7.42 12.09
CA GLU A 139 -14.92 8.81 11.86
C GLU A 139 -13.40 8.98 11.72
N ALA A 140 -12.62 8.24 12.50
CA ALA A 140 -11.16 8.35 12.49
C ALA A 140 -10.61 7.94 11.12
N PHE A 141 -11.16 6.87 10.55
CA PHE A 141 -10.81 6.41 9.22
C PHE A 141 -11.15 7.43 8.13
N TYR A 142 -12.33 8.08 8.20
CA TYR A 142 -12.71 9.11 7.23
C TYR A 142 -11.79 10.31 7.24
N LEU A 143 -11.48 10.85 8.42
CA LEU A 143 -10.57 11.98 8.55
C LEU A 143 -9.20 11.64 7.97
N PHE A 144 -8.68 10.47 8.31
CA PHE A 144 -7.41 9.96 7.80
C PHE A 144 -7.43 9.86 6.26
N LYS A 145 -8.39 9.13 5.71
CA LYS A 145 -8.57 8.85 4.29
C LYS A 145 -8.67 10.13 3.46
N ASN A 146 -9.50 11.07 3.89
CA ASN A 146 -9.76 12.30 3.13
C ASN A 146 -8.54 13.23 3.12
N LEU A 147 -7.87 13.39 4.26
CA LEU A 147 -6.63 14.16 4.33
C LEU A 147 -5.53 13.54 3.46
N LEU A 148 -5.32 12.22 3.60
CA LEU A 148 -4.31 11.50 2.82
C LEU A 148 -4.52 11.69 1.31
N ARG A 149 -5.75 11.45 0.83
CA ARG A 149 -6.10 11.59 -0.60
C ARG A 149 -5.90 13.00 -1.11
N ALA A 150 -6.30 14.00 -0.33
CA ALA A 150 -6.18 15.40 -0.73
C ALA A 150 -4.71 15.83 -0.88
N ILE A 151 -3.83 15.37 0.01
CA ILE A 151 -2.38 15.62 -0.09
C ILE A 151 -1.82 14.98 -1.36
N ILE A 152 -2.11 13.69 -1.58
CA ILE A 152 -1.53 12.89 -2.68
C ILE A 152 -1.96 13.39 -4.05
N VAL A 153 -3.22 13.78 -4.21
CA VAL A 153 -3.75 14.26 -5.51
C VAL A 153 -3.28 15.69 -5.82
N HIS A 154 -2.67 16.39 -4.85
CA HIS A 154 -2.23 17.78 -4.97
C HIS A 154 -3.35 18.71 -5.49
N ASN A 155 -4.56 18.58 -4.93
CA ASN A 155 -5.71 19.41 -5.28
C ASN A 155 -6.10 20.31 -4.10
N ASP A 156 -5.97 21.63 -4.26
CA ASP A 156 -6.20 22.60 -3.18
C ASP A 156 -7.66 22.69 -2.73
N GLU A 157 -8.63 22.56 -3.65
CA GLU A 157 -10.06 22.56 -3.30
C GLU A 157 -10.38 21.37 -2.39
N TRP A 158 -9.88 20.19 -2.76
CA TRP A 158 -10.05 18.95 -2.01
C TRP A 158 -9.36 19.01 -0.65
N LYS A 159 -8.16 19.58 -0.61
CA LYS A 159 -7.41 19.84 0.62
C LYS A 159 -8.22 20.71 1.58
N ASN A 160 -8.76 21.82 1.10
CA ASN A 160 -9.55 22.72 1.94
C ASN A 160 -10.82 22.04 2.45
N LYS A 161 -11.54 21.29 1.59
CA LYS A 161 -12.72 20.51 2.02
C LYS A 161 -12.37 19.44 3.06
N ALA A 162 -11.26 18.74 2.90
CA ALA A 162 -10.80 17.74 3.87
C ALA A 162 -10.41 18.38 5.21
N LEU A 163 -9.75 19.54 5.19
CA LEU A 163 -9.41 20.30 6.39
C LEU A 163 -10.67 20.81 7.12
N ASP A 164 -11.65 21.35 6.38
CA ASP A 164 -12.93 21.79 6.95
C ASP A 164 -13.66 20.63 7.67
N TYR A 165 -13.68 19.46 7.05
CA TYR A 165 -14.29 18.26 7.63
C TYR A 165 -13.51 17.79 8.88
N TYR A 166 -12.17 17.82 8.83
CA TYR A 166 -11.32 17.57 9.99
C TYR A 166 -11.66 18.50 11.16
N HIS A 167 -11.74 19.82 10.93
CA HIS A 167 -12.00 20.79 11.99
C HIS A 167 -13.36 20.60 12.66
N LYS A 168 -14.36 20.16 11.89
CA LYS A 168 -15.70 19.88 12.41
C LYS A 168 -15.77 18.62 13.26
N ASN A 169 -15.00 17.58 12.91
CA ASN A 169 -15.25 16.22 13.41
C ASN A 169 -14.12 15.60 14.24
N ILE A 170 -12.92 16.19 14.32
CA ILE A 170 -11.80 15.58 15.06
C ILE A 170 -12.11 15.32 16.54
N SER A 171 -13.00 16.09 17.15
CA SER A 171 -13.47 15.89 18.53
C SER A 171 -14.26 14.59 18.75
N LEU A 172 -14.76 13.98 17.67
CA LEU A 172 -15.46 12.70 17.68
C LEU A 172 -14.49 11.51 17.72
N VAL A 173 -13.23 11.71 17.35
CA VAL A 173 -12.18 10.67 17.41
C VAL A 173 -11.70 10.49 18.85
N ARG A 174 -12.00 9.33 19.44
CA ARG A 174 -11.70 9.06 20.86
C ARG A 174 -10.29 8.51 21.11
N SER A 175 -9.71 7.85 20.12
CA SER A 175 -8.44 7.14 20.26
C SER A 175 -7.25 8.08 20.08
N LYS A 176 -6.40 8.20 21.10
CA LYS A 176 -5.20 9.05 21.04
C LYS A 176 -4.24 8.65 19.91
N SER A 177 -4.09 7.34 19.63
CA SER A 177 -3.26 6.87 18.52
C SER A 177 -3.80 7.34 17.17
N ASP A 178 -5.11 7.30 17.02
CA ASP A 178 -5.79 7.61 15.76
C ASP A 178 -5.73 9.12 15.53
N THR A 179 -6.00 9.91 16.58
CA THR A 179 -5.83 11.37 16.58
C THR A 179 -4.40 11.77 16.22
N ALA A 180 -3.37 11.13 16.77
CA ALA A 180 -1.97 11.44 16.47
C ALA A 180 -1.64 11.23 14.97
N LEU A 181 -2.09 10.11 14.39
CA LEU A 181 -1.89 9.82 12.96
C LEU A 181 -2.64 10.81 12.05
N ILE A 182 -3.89 11.15 12.38
CA ILE A 182 -4.69 12.14 11.63
C ILE A 182 -4.02 13.52 11.72
N ASN A 183 -3.54 13.91 12.90
CA ASN A 183 -2.85 15.19 13.10
C ASN A 183 -1.54 15.29 12.33
N CYS A 184 -0.83 14.18 12.10
CA CYS A 184 0.32 14.16 11.20
C CYS A 184 -0.09 14.58 9.79
N LEU A 185 -1.14 13.98 9.24
CA LEU A 185 -1.64 14.32 7.90
C LEU A 185 -2.16 15.76 7.83
N LYS A 186 -2.87 16.23 8.86
CA LYS A 186 -3.29 17.64 8.97
C LYS A 186 -2.09 18.59 8.90
N SER A 187 -1.06 18.32 9.71
CA SER A 187 0.17 19.12 9.73
C SER A 187 0.86 19.09 8.37
N ILE A 188 0.81 17.96 7.66
CA ILE A 188 1.31 17.85 6.29
C ILE A 188 0.54 18.75 5.33
N ALA A 189 -0.80 18.67 5.34
CA ALA A 189 -1.66 19.48 4.49
C ALA A 189 -1.48 20.99 4.73
N GLU A 190 -1.22 21.39 5.97
CA GLU A 190 -0.99 22.79 6.37
C GLU A 190 0.47 23.25 6.23
N LYS A 191 1.40 22.35 5.89
CA LYS A 191 2.85 22.61 5.89
C LYS A 191 3.38 23.10 7.25
N ASP A 192 2.82 22.58 8.34
CA ASP A 192 3.24 22.87 9.72
C ASP A 192 4.31 21.87 10.20
N ASN A 193 5.58 22.26 10.10
CA ASN A 193 6.72 21.46 10.56
C ASN A 193 6.67 21.14 12.05
N ASN A 194 6.30 22.11 12.89
CA ASN A 194 6.34 21.95 14.35
C ASN A 194 5.20 21.06 14.82
N GLY A 195 4.00 21.26 14.26
CA GLY A 195 2.86 20.38 14.45
C GLY A 195 3.17 18.96 14.01
N PHE A 196 3.78 18.79 12.83
CA PHE A 196 4.16 17.46 12.34
C PHE A 196 5.11 16.76 13.30
N CYS A 197 6.22 17.40 13.69
CA CYS A 197 7.22 16.79 14.56
C CYS A 197 6.64 16.28 15.89
N LYS A 198 5.79 17.11 16.53
CA LYS A 198 5.13 16.75 17.79
C LYS A 198 4.20 15.56 17.62
N ASN A 199 3.33 15.60 16.61
CA ASN A 199 2.33 14.55 16.38
C ASN A 199 2.98 13.25 15.90
N PHE A 200 4.06 13.33 15.12
CA PHE A 200 4.77 12.17 14.59
C PHE A 200 5.46 11.36 15.69
N ALA A 201 6.10 12.03 16.66
CA ALA A 201 6.67 11.35 17.83
C ALA A 201 5.60 10.64 18.67
N GLU A 202 4.42 11.26 18.83
CA GLU A 202 3.29 10.63 19.52
C GLU A 202 2.71 9.45 18.71
N ALA A 203 2.58 9.60 17.39
CA ALA A 203 2.11 8.55 16.50
C ALA A 203 3.03 7.33 16.52
N ILE A 204 4.35 7.52 16.49
CA ILE A 204 5.36 6.47 16.68
C ILE A 204 5.06 5.64 17.94
N ASN A 205 4.98 6.31 19.10
CA ASN A 205 4.80 5.69 20.40
C ASN A 205 3.46 4.93 20.53
N LEU A 206 2.42 5.39 19.85
CA LEU A 206 1.06 4.88 19.96
C LEU A 206 0.63 4.02 18.78
N SER A 207 1.45 3.87 17.74
CA SER A 207 1.10 3.26 16.45
C SER A 207 0.58 1.83 16.54
N SER A 208 1.04 1.04 17.53
CA SER A 208 0.56 -0.33 17.79
C SER A 208 -0.85 -0.39 18.41
N LYS A 209 -1.40 0.76 18.83
CA LYS A 209 -2.70 0.89 19.49
C LYS A 209 -3.82 1.34 18.55
N THR A 210 -3.53 1.71 17.31
CA THR A 210 -4.54 2.20 16.36
C THR A 210 -5.63 1.17 16.12
N GLN A 211 -6.88 1.55 16.39
CA GLN A 211 -8.00 0.62 16.50
C GLN A 211 -8.55 0.21 15.14
N TRP A 212 -8.84 1.19 14.27
CA TRP A 212 -9.39 0.94 12.94
C TRP A 212 -8.42 0.14 12.05
N LEU A 213 -7.12 0.31 12.26
CA LEU A 213 -6.11 -0.54 11.63
C LEU A 213 -6.34 -2.01 12.00
N LYS A 214 -6.50 -2.35 13.27
CA LYS A 214 -6.71 -3.77 13.68
C LYS A 214 -7.96 -4.41 13.06
N THR A 215 -8.99 -3.61 12.78
CA THR A 215 -10.24 -4.08 12.14
C THR A 215 -10.05 -4.37 10.64
N VAL A 216 -9.23 -3.58 9.95
CA VAL A 216 -8.94 -3.74 8.51
C VAL A 216 -7.88 -4.83 8.26
N TYR A 217 -7.04 -5.13 9.26
CA TYR A 217 -5.86 -6.01 9.08
C TYR A 217 -5.96 -7.34 9.82
N ASN A 218 -6.13 -8.41 9.05
CA ASN A 218 -5.82 -9.78 9.46
C ASN A 218 -4.32 -10.13 9.23
N ARG A 219 -3.40 -9.14 9.35
CA ARG A 219 -1.94 -9.34 9.14
C ARG A 219 -1.10 -8.69 10.24
N PRO A 220 -0.80 -9.44 11.33
CA PRO A 220 -0.27 -8.86 12.56
C PRO A 220 1.23 -8.50 12.56
N ALA A 221 2.03 -8.94 11.58
CA ALA A 221 3.49 -8.78 11.62
C ALA A 221 3.96 -7.34 11.33
N LEU A 222 3.33 -6.64 10.38
CA LEU A 222 3.70 -5.28 9.97
C LEU A 222 3.57 -4.26 11.10
N PHE A 223 2.45 -4.28 11.82
CA PHE A 223 2.14 -3.32 12.88
C PHE A 223 3.07 -3.37 14.08
N LYS A 224 3.77 -4.49 14.27
CA LYS A 224 4.51 -4.77 15.49
C LYS A 224 5.97 -4.32 15.43
N TYR A 225 6.57 -4.28 14.24
CA TYR A 225 8.01 -4.05 14.08
C TYR A 225 8.35 -2.81 13.24
N CYS A 226 7.50 -2.48 12.26
CA CYS A 226 7.68 -1.30 11.42
C CYS A 226 6.29 -0.92 10.90
N ASN A 227 5.61 0.00 11.57
CA ASN A 227 4.26 0.36 11.17
C ASN A 227 4.31 1.09 9.81
N PRO A 228 3.80 0.50 8.72
CA PRO A 228 3.94 1.09 7.39
C PRO A 228 3.12 2.37 7.22
N PHE A 229 2.14 2.63 8.10
CA PHE A 229 1.48 3.93 8.17
C PHE A 229 2.43 5.02 8.64
N VAL A 230 3.21 4.77 9.70
CA VAL A 230 4.19 5.73 10.22
C VAL A 230 5.30 5.95 9.19
N LEU A 231 5.81 4.88 8.57
CA LEU A 231 6.82 4.97 7.53
C LEU A 231 6.29 5.70 6.28
N GLY A 232 5.05 5.41 5.86
CA GLY A 232 4.38 6.10 4.76
C GLY A 232 4.17 7.59 5.03
N ILE A 233 3.72 7.95 6.25
CA ILE A 233 3.55 9.35 6.69
C ILE A 233 4.89 10.10 6.72
N ALA A 234 5.96 9.47 7.23
CA ALA A 234 7.29 10.08 7.24
C ALA A 234 7.78 10.38 5.81
N ASN A 235 7.60 9.42 4.90
CA ASN A 235 7.97 9.58 3.50
C ASN A 235 7.09 10.62 2.78
N LEU A 236 5.80 10.68 3.11
CA LEU A 236 4.89 11.70 2.59
C LEU A 236 5.32 13.10 3.06
N ALA A 237 5.63 13.29 4.34
CA ALA A 237 6.12 14.56 4.86
C ALA A 237 7.39 15.01 4.12
N LEU A 238 8.34 14.10 3.89
CA LEU A 238 9.54 14.40 3.10
C LEU A 238 9.23 14.80 1.66
N ALA A 239 8.27 14.14 1.00
CA ALA A 239 7.83 14.50 -0.35
C ALA A 239 7.20 15.91 -0.39
N GLU A 240 6.49 16.29 0.68
CA GLU A 240 5.90 17.63 0.86
C GLU A 240 6.90 18.68 1.40
N ASN A 241 8.20 18.36 1.46
CA ASN A 241 9.27 19.22 2.00
C ASN A 241 9.06 19.62 3.48
N ILE A 242 8.45 18.75 4.26
CA ILE A 242 8.26 18.92 5.70
C ILE A 242 9.39 18.20 6.42
N ASN A 243 9.99 18.90 7.39
CA ASN A 243 11.09 18.32 8.14
C ASN A 243 10.56 17.20 9.04
N CYS A 244 11.16 16.01 8.91
CA CYS A 244 10.85 14.89 9.78
C CYS A 244 11.75 14.99 11.01
N PRO A 245 11.20 14.89 12.24
CA PRO A 245 12.02 14.98 13.44
C PRO A 245 13.05 13.84 13.49
N GLU A 246 14.22 14.06 14.09
CA GLU A 246 15.14 12.97 14.43
C GLU A 246 14.62 12.32 15.72
N THR A 247 13.87 11.22 15.60
CA THR A 247 13.45 10.42 16.76
C THR A 247 14.26 9.13 16.87
N GLU A 248 14.37 8.56 18.07
CA GLU A 248 15.22 7.40 18.41
C GLU A 248 14.83 6.05 17.74
N GLU A 249 13.83 6.03 16.85
CA GLU A 249 13.42 4.81 16.14
C GLU A 249 14.31 4.53 14.91
N ASP A 250 15.50 4.01 15.19
CA ASP A 250 16.58 3.75 14.23
C ASP A 250 16.12 3.04 12.94
N LEU A 251 15.23 2.04 13.02
CA LEU A 251 14.75 1.29 11.85
C LEU A 251 13.90 2.14 10.88
N ILE A 252 12.99 2.97 11.38
CA ILE A 252 12.12 3.80 10.53
C ILE A 252 12.98 4.80 9.74
N PHE A 253 13.94 5.45 10.40
CA PHE A 253 14.83 6.40 9.74
C PHE A 253 15.82 5.73 8.79
N LYS A 254 16.38 4.57 9.16
CA LYS A 254 17.25 3.80 8.27
C LYS A 254 16.53 3.44 6.97
N LEU A 255 15.27 2.97 7.04
CA LEU A 255 14.46 2.67 5.86
C LEU A 255 14.11 3.93 5.03
N THR A 256 13.68 5.02 5.68
CA THR A 256 13.37 6.29 5.00
C THR A 256 14.59 6.92 4.33
N ARG A 257 15.77 6.83 4.95
CA ARG A 257 17.03 7.34 4.37
C ARG A 257 17.52 6.44 3.24
N ALA A 258 17.50 5.11 3.44
CA ALA A 258 17.88 4.14 2.42
C ALA A 258 17.11 4.38 1.11
N LYS A 259 15.82 4.69 1.17
CA LYS A 259 15.01 5.08 0.01
C LYS A 259 15.61 6.24 -0.81
N LYS A 260 16.15 7.29 -0.18
CA LYS A 260 16.69 8.46 -0.91
C LYS A 260 17.92 8.11 -1.75
N GLU A 261 18.65 7.08 -1.32
CA GLU A 261 19.87 6.58 -1.96
C GLU A 261 19.57 5.38 -2.88
N TYR A 262 18.38 4.80 -2.75
CA TYR A 262 17.97 3.58 -3.43
C TYR A 262 17.31 3.88 -4.77
N ASN A 263 17.81 3.25 -5.84
CA ASN A 263 17.12 3.19 -7.11
C ASN A 263 16.28 1.90 -7.17
N PRO A 264 14.95 1.98 -7.06
CA PRO A 264 14.12 0.80 -6.97
C PRO A 264 14.29 -0.10 -8.18
N GLN A 265 14.79 -1.31 -7.92
CA GLN A 265 14.63 -2.41 -8.86
C GLN A 265 13.14 -2.72 -8.93
N PRO A 266 12.54 -2.83 -10.13
CA PRO A 266 11.11 -3.00 -10.32
C PRO A 266 10.50 -4.12 -9.47
N PHE A 267 11.31 -5.14 -9.19
CA PHE A 267 11.07 -6.24 -8.27
C PHE A 267 12.37 -7.07 -8.15
N MET A 268 12.39 -8.04 -7.23
CA MET A 268 13.39 -9.10 -7.29
C MET A 268 13.17 -9.88 -8.58
N LEU A 269 14.07 -9.76 -9.55
CA LEU A 269 13.99 -10.49 -10.82
C LEU A 269 13.86 -11.98 -10.50
N PHE A 270 12.68 -12.52 -10.76
CA PHE A 270 12.53 -13.95 -10.69
C PHE A 270 13.24 -14.55 -11.88
N ASP A 271 14.08 -15.57 -11.65
CA ASP A 271 14.68 -16.36 -12.72
C ASP A 271 13.59 -16.84 -13.70
N ASN A 272 14.01 -17.19 -14.92
CA ASN A 272 13.21 -17.49 -16.11
C ASN A 272 11.90 -18.31 -15.92
N GLU A 273 11.72 -18.94 -14.76
CA GLU A 273 10.59 -19.75 -14.32
C GLU A 273 9.37 -18.95 -13.81
N LEU A 274 9.51 -17.66 -13.48
CA LEU A 274 8.37 -16.77 -13.15
C LEU A 274 8.37 -15.50 -14.02
N ILE A 275 8.85 -15.62 -15.27
CA ILE A 275 8.84 -14.53 -16.26
C ILE A 275 7.46 -13.89 -16.37
N PHE A 276 6.38 -14.65 -16.30
CA PHE A 276 5.03 -14.08 -16.38
C PHE A 276 4.74 -13.08 -15.23
N LEU A 277 5.28 -13.29 -14.03
CA LEU A 277 5.10 -12.39 -12.89
C LEU A 277 5.93 -11.13 -13.12
N ASN A 278 7.15 -11.29 -13.63
CA ASN A 278 7.97 -10.19 -14.11
C ASN A 278 7.24 -9.40 -15.21
N GLU A 279 6.62 -10.07 -16.18
CA GLU A 279 5.86 -9.48 -17.27
C GLU A 279 4.58 -8.82 -16.79
N ILE A 280 3.82 -9.35 -15.83
CA ILE A 280 2.67 -8.64 -15.25
C ILE A 280 3.16 -7.36 -14.57
N LEU A 281 4.22 -7.47 -13.75
CA LEU A 281 4.78 -6.34 -13.02
C LEU A 281 5.45 -5.29 -13.94
N TYR A 282 5.95 -5.68 -15.12
CA TYR A 282 6.52 -4.79 -16.15
C TYR A 282 5.46 -4.26 -17.14
N THR A 283 4.67 -5.15 -17.73
CA THR A 283 3.81 -4.91 -18.90
C THR A 283 2.50 -4.24 -18.49
N ASP A 284 1.85 -4.65 -17.40
CA ASP A 284 0.65 -3.94 -16.91
C ASP A 284 1.01 -2.62 -16.24
N PHE A 285 2.28 -2.36 -15.95
CA PHE A 285 2.68 -1.06 -15.42
C PHE A 285 2.79 -0.02 -16.52
N VAL A 286 3.45 -0.37 -17.64
CA VAL A 286 3.58 0.49 -18.83
C VAL A 286 2.28 0.55 -19.63
N SER A 287 1.52 -0.54 -19.77
CA SER A 287 0.34 -0.60 -20.64
C SER A 287 -0.96 -0.07 -20.02
N SER A 288 -1.18 -0.23 -18.70
CA SER A 288 -2.40 0.28 -18.06
C SER A 288 -2.39 1.81 -17.87
N SER A 289 -1.24 2.47 -18.04
CA SER A 289 -1.16 3.94 -18.18
C SER A 289 -1.93 4.43 -19.42
N LYS A 290 -1.86 3.69 -20.53
CA LYS A 290 -2.61 3.95 -21.78
C LYS A 290 -4.10 3.65 -21.65
N ILE A 291 -4.46 2.54 -21.00
CA ILE A 291 -5.88 2.15 -20.86
C ILE A 291 -6.62 3.09 -19.91
N ILE A 292 -5.97 3.58 -18.85
CA ILE A 292 -6.56 4.56 -17.94
C ILE A 292 -6.62 5.95 -18.59
N SER A 293 -5.59 6.39 -19.34
CA SER A 293 -5.64 7.66 -20.08
C SER A 293 -6.75 7.67 -21.14
N ASP A 294 -6.90 6.56 -21.88
CA ASP A 294 -7.92 6.45 -22.94
C ASP A 294 -9.33 6.34 -22.35
N ARG A 295 -9.51 5.73 -21.18
CA ARG A 295 -10.79 5.77 -20.45
C ARG A 295 -11.09 7.15 -19.90
N ILE A 296 -10.13 7.88 -19.32
CA ILE A 296 -10.37 9.24 -18.79
C ILE A 296 -10.71 10.22 -19.92
N ILE A 297 -10.02 10.14 -21.07
CA ILE A 297 -10.30 10.98 -22.24
C ILE A 297 -11.69 10.66 -22.83
N ASN A 298 -12.04 9.38 -22.97
CA ASN A 298 -13.35 8.99 -23.51
C ASN A 298 -14.51 9.24 -22.53
N THR A 299 -14.26 9.27 -21.22
CA THR A 299 -15.29 9.63 -20.23
C THR A 299 -15.52 11.15 -20.18
N ARG A 300 -14.49 11.98 -20.44
CA ARG A 300 -14.62 13.44 -20.57
C ARG A 300 -15.21 13.89 -21.91
N ALA A 301 -15.01 13.12 -22.98
CA ALA A 301 -15.58 13.40 -24.30
C ALA A 301 -17.07 13.01 -24.41
N GLY A 302 -17.58 12.14 -23.53
CA GLY A 302 -18.94 11.60 -23.58
C GLY A 302 -20.07 12.52 -23.06
N THR A 303 -19.79 13.75 -22.62
CA THR A 303 -20.81 14.67 -22.08
C THR A 303 -21.03 15.93 -22.91
N ILE A 304 -20.55 15.98 -24.16
CA ILE A 304 -20.90 17.06 -25.11
C ILE A 304 -21.46 16.46 -26.39
N LEU A 305 -22.65 15.86 -26.29
CA LEU A 305 -23.57 15.72 -27.41
C LEU A 305 -25.00 15.99 -26.92
N LYS A 306 -25.28 17.28 -26.65
CA LYS A 306 -26.62 17.84 -26.80
C LYS A 306 -26.49 19.25 -27.36
N ASN A 307 -27.27 19.47 -28.43
CA ASN A 307 -27.50 20.71 -29.19
C ASN A 307 -26.49 20.97 -30.32
N TYR A 308 -26.69 20.32 -31.46
CA TYR A 308 -27.27 20.91 -32.68
C TYR A 308 -27.97 19.81 -33.49
#